data_AF-A0A7Y2GJE2-F1
#
_entry.id   AF-A0A7Y2GJE2-F1
#
_cell.length_a   1.000
_cell.length_b   1.000
_cell.length_c   1.000
_cell.angle_alpha   90.00
_cell.angle_beta   90.00
_cell.angle_gamma   90.00
#
_symmetry.space_group_name_H-M   'P 1'
#
loop_
_entity.id
_entity.type
_entity.pdbx_description
1 polymer ?
#
loop_
_entity_poly.entity_id
_entity_poly.type
_entity_poly.pdbx_seq_one_letter_code
_entity_poly.pdbx_strand_id
1 'polypeptide(L)'
;MPTRAGVLVLLIGLTAVTVGRVLGYLEIFLLGIVALALLAVCWLYVRFRRLSLQVSRTISPGRVPAGAPARVELQLVNRARRATPVLRIHDGVSGTRGARLSVAPLAKGATSTAAYRLPTDKRGVVDVGPLDIELTDPFGLTRGRIRSAPKAELLVHPPVYPVRALPEPDGQDQSLATDEQLAPVHQSGDEFHALRPYVSGDDLRRVHWASSARHDQLMVRQDEQIRQGRLTVVLDNRAEISVDALDALASIAASLLVAANQRQQATRLLLADGTDSEFGAGTLHVDTLLRSLALANPTGLRHLPAQLEPALTDVAYTSIVVVATQLGSADLEAVKMAGQRVRSLTLVHVEPSAYDPAEPDSGPHPAAAISVTRNLPFPQVWDRYHLSSRLVGRPS
;
A
#
# COMPACT_ATOMS: atom_id res chain seq x y z
N MET A 1 25.77 29.86 4.26
CA MET A 1 24.81 30.95 4.58
C MET A 1 25.06 31.37 6.02
N PRO A 2 25.00 32.68 6.36
CA PRO A 2 25.07 33.12 7.74
C PRO A 2 23.87 32.61 8.54
N THR A 3 24.08 32.32 9.81
CA THR A 3 22.99 32.03 10.77
C THR A 3 22.37 33.33 11.27
N ARG A 4 21.32 33.26 12.11
CA ARG A 4 20.76 34.47 12.76
C ARG A 4 21.83 35.21 13.57
N ALA A 5 22.68 34.47 14.29
CA ALA A 5 23.82 35.04 15.01
C ALA A 5 24.85 35.65 14.05
N GLY A 6 25.16 34.98 12.94
CA GLY A 6 26.04 35.53 11.91
C GLY A 6 25.55 36.83 11.29
N VAL A 7 24.24 36.95 11.06
CA VAL A 7 23.62 38.20 10.58
C VAL A 7 23.74 39.30 11.65
N LEU A 8 23.49 38.99 12.91
CA LEU A 8 23.63 39.96 14.00
C LEU A 8 25.09 40.43 14.15
N VAL A 9 26.06 39.51 14.09
CA VAL A 9 27.49 39.85 14.11
C VAL A 9 27.89 40.67 12.89
N LEU A 10 27.31 40.39 11.71
CA LEU A 10 27.52 41.20 10.51
C LEU A 10 27.02 42.64 10.71
N LEU A 11 25.80 42.80 11.23
CA LEU A 11 25.20 44.11 11.47
C LEU A 11 25.96 44.90 12.53
N ILE A 12 26.21 44.29 13.70
CA ILE A 12 26.99 44.93 14.78
C ILE A 12 28.40 45.28 14.31
N GLY A 13 29.06 44.36 13.60
CA GLY A 13 30.39 44.59 13.05
C GLY A 13 30.41 45.79 12.10
N LEU A 14 29.44 45.87 11.18
CA LEU A 14 29.32 46.98 10.24
C LEU A 14 29.03 48.31 10.96
N THR A 15 28.11 48.31 11.92
CA THR A 15 27.80 49.50 12.74
C THR A 15 28.99 49.96 13.58
N ALA A 16 29.75 49.03 14.17
CA ALA A 16 30.93 49.35 14.95
C ALA A 16 32.04 49.97 14.07
N VAL A 17 32.24 49.43 12.86
CA VAL A 17 33.18 50.01 11.88
C VAL A 17 32.75 51.43 11.49
N THR A 18 31.48 51.66 11.18
CA THR A 18 31.01 52.99 10.76
C THR A 18 31.08 54.01 11.90
N VAL A 19 30.56 53.66 13.08
CA VAL A 19 30.57 54.54 14.26
C VAL A 19 31.99 54.83 14.73
N GLY A 20 32.85 53.81 14.83
CA GLY A 20 34.26 53.99 15.19
C GLY A 20 34.99 54.89 14.19
N ARG A 21 34.71 54.75 12.90
CA ARG A 21 35.33 55.59 11.85
C ARG A 21 34.84 57.05 11.86
N VAL A 22 33.57 57.28 12.16
CA VAL A 22 32.94 58.61 12.21
C VAL A 22 33.31 59.37 13.48
N LEU A 23 33.26 58.70 14.63
CA LEU A 23 33.56 59.31 15.94
C LEU A 23 35.06 59.32 16.27
N GLY A 24 35.89 58.62 15.49
CA GLY A 24 37.34 58.56 15.70
C GLY A 24 37.80 57.61 16.80
N TYR A 25 36.90 56.80 17.37
CA TYR A 25 37.25 55.77 18.36
C TYR A 25 37.86 54.54 17.68
N LEU A 26 39.18 54.42 17.78
CA LEU A 26 39.95 53.34 17.16
C LEU A 26 39.54 51.97 17.71
N GLU A 27 39.20 51.87 18.99
CA GLU A 27 38.85 50.63 19.67
C GLU A 27 37.57 50.01 19.09
N ILE A 28 36.54 50.84 18.88
CA ILE A 28 35.25 50.41 18.31
C ILE A 28 35.44 49.98 16.85
N PHE A 29 36.26 50.74 16.10
CA PHE A 29 36.59 50.41 14.72
C PHE A 29 37.31 49.06 14.60
N LEU A 30 38.33 48.81 15.43
CA LEU A 30 39.07 47.54 15.44
C LEU A 30 38.18 46.37 15.85
N LEU A 31 37.32 46.54 16.84
CA LEU A 31 36.38 45.50 17.27
C LEU A 31 35.41 45.12 16.13
N GLY A 32 34.92 46.12 15.38
CA GLY A 32 34.13 45.89 14.18
C GLY A 32 34.86 45.09 13.10
N ILE A 33 36.11 45.45 12.80
CA ILE A 33 36.95 44.70 11.83
C ILE A 33 37.16 43.26 12.27
N VAL A 34 37.50 43.02 13.54
CA VAL A 34 37.71 41.66 14.07
C VAL A 34 36.43 40.82 13.97
N ALA A 35 35.27 41.40 14.27
CA ALA A 35 33.98 40.71 14.14
C ALA A 35 33.70 40.30 12.69
N LEU A 36 33.94 41.20 11.73
CA LEU A 36 33.76 40.93 10.30
C LEU A 36 34.79 39.90 9.79
N ALA A 37 36.04 40.00 10.23
CA ALA A 37 37.09 39.04 9.90
C ALA A 37 36.76 37.63 10.43
N LEU A 38 36.26 37.52 11.66
CA LEU A 38 35.80 36.26 12.24
C LEU A 38 34.68 35.65 11.40
N LEU A 39 33.68 36.45 11.01
CA LEU A 39 32.59 35.99 10.15
C LEU A 39 33.10 35.49 8.79
N ALA A 40 34.05 36.20 8.18
CA ALA A 40 34.68 35.81 6.92
C ALA A 40 35.44 34.47 7.06
N VAL A 41 36.22 34.29 8.14
CA VAL A 41 36.91 33.03 8.45
C VAL A 41 35.91 31.88 8.64
N CYS A 42 34.82 32.11 9.38
CA CYS A 42 33.78 31.11 9.58
C CYS A 42 33.08 30.73 8.27
N TRP A 43 32.80 31.70 7.40
CA TRP A 43 32.22 31.45 6.08
C TRP A 43 33.17 30.62 5.21
N LEU A 44 34.45 30.99 5.20
CA LEU A 44 35.50 30.31 4.44
C LEU A 44 35.72 28.87 4.94
N TYR A 45 35.65 28.67 6.26
CA TYR A 45 35.70 27.36 6.91
C TYR A 45 34.61 26.43 6.36
N VAL A 46 33.34 26.86 6.40
CA VAL A 46 32.23 26.06 5.89
C VAL A 46 32.34 25.85 4.36
N ARG A 47 32.77 26.88 3.62
CA ARG A 47 32.87 26.83 2.15
C ARG A 47 33.93 25.88 1.63
N PHE A 48 35.07 25.75 2.32
CA PHE A 48 36.17 24.88 1.92
C PHE A 48 36.18 23.51 2.60
N ARG A 49 35.34 23.30 3.62
CA ARG A 49 35.13 21.98 4.21
C ARG A 49 34.38 21.08 3.22
N ARG A 50 35.13 20.35 2.41
CA ARG A 50 34.59 19.25 1.58
C ARG A 50 34.30 18.05 2.48
N LEU A 51 33.02 17.83 2.76
CA LEU A 51 32.55 16.59 3.40
C LEU A 51 32.43 15.50 2.33
N SER A 52 33.20 14.43 2.46
CA SER A 52 33.01 13.21 1.68
C SER A 52 32.35 12.19 2.61
N LEU A 53 31.03 12.30 2.74
CA LEU A 53 30.21 11.40 3.54
C LEU A 53 29.44 10.49 2.59
N GLN A 54 29.61 9.19 2.77
CA GLN A 54 28.71 8.22 2.19
C GLN A 54 27.58 8.00 3.18
N VAL A 55 26.35 8.24 2.75
CA VAL A 55 25.16 8.02 3.57
C VAL A 55 24.30 6.97 2.87
N SER A 56 24.05 5.87 3.54
CA SER A 56 23.03 4.91 3.15
C SER A 56 21.82 5.06 4.07
N ARG A 57 20.63 5.02 3.46
CA ARG A 57 19.36 5.06 4.16
C ARG A 57 18.55 3.84 3.76
N THR A 58 18.16 3.04 4.74
CA THR A 58 17.34 1.85 4.55
C THR A 58 16.07 2.01 5.36
N ILE A 59 14.92 1.76 4.71
CA ILE A 59 13.62 1.68 5.39
C ILE A 59 13.33 0.21 5.63
N SER A 60 13.07 -0.17 6.88
CA SER A 60 12.77 -1.55 7.26
C SER A 60 11.54 -1.60 8.16
N PRO A 61 10.49 -2.36 7.78
CA PRO A 61 10.26 -3.01 6.48
C PRO A 61 9.95 -2.00 5.36
N GLY A 62 10.10 -2.39 4.07
CA GLY A 62 9.78 -1.52 2.93
C GLY A 62 8.28 -1.29 2.66
N ARG A 63 7.42 -2.06 3.33
CA ARG A 63 5.96 -1.91 3.38
C ARG A 63 5.45 -2.46 4.69
N VAL A 64 4.42 -1.84 5.26
CA VAL A 64 3.83 -2.27 6.53
C VAL A 64 2.32 -2.05 6.55
N PRO A 65 1.55 -2.85 7.30
CA PRO A 65 0.16 -2.51 7.58
C PRO A 65 0.11 -1.27 8.48
N ALA A 66 -0.99 -0.51 8.41
CA ALA A 66 -1.25 0.60 9.31
C ALA A 66 -1.17 0.14 10.78
N GLY A 67 -0.55 0.97 11.62
CA GLY A 67 -0.27 0.69 13.04
C GLY A 67 0.96 -0.20 13.30
N ALA A 68 1.56 -0.83 12.28
CA ALA A 68 2.76 -1.66 12.49
C ALA A 68 4.05 -0.81 12.52
N PRO A 69 5.07 -1.22 13.30
CA PRO A 69 6.30 -0.45 13.43
C PRO A 69 7.12 -0.49 12.14
N ALA A 70 7.53 0.70 11.67
CA ALA A 70 8.56 0.86 10.65
C ALA A 70 9.62 1.85 11.12
N ARG A 71 10.87 1.61 10.71
CA ARG A 71 11.99 2.50 11.05
C ARG A 71 12.88 2.78 9.86
N VAL A 72 13.51 3.93 9.92
CA VAL A 72 14.63 4.29 9.05
C VAL A 72 15.91 3.99 9.77
N GLU A 73 16.83 3.32 9.08
CA GLU A 73 18.20 3.10 9.50
C GLU A 73 19.12 3.92 8.61
N LEU A 74 19.91 4.79 9.24
CA LEU A 74 20.91 5.63 8.60
C LEU A 74 22.29 5.08 8.95
N GLN A 75 23.13 4.90 7.94
CA GLN A 75 24.53 4.58 8.12
C GLN A 75 25.38 5.65 7.42
N LEU A 76 26.21 6.31 8.21
CA LEU A 76 27.09 7.38 7.78
C LEU A 76 28.53 6.91 7.85
N VAL A 77 29.24 6.97 6.72
CA VAL A 77 30.65 6.60 6.62
C VAL A 77 31.46 7.82 6.18
N ASN A 78 32.45 8.21 6.98
CA ASN A 78 33.36 9.29 6.62
C ASN A 78 34.45 8.80 5.65
N ARG A 79 34.30 9.10 4.37
CA ARG A 79 35.30 8.80 3.33
C ARG A 79 36.34 9.91 3.14
N ALA A 80 36.24 11.02 3.87
CA ALA A 80 37.21 12.09 3.81
C ALA A 80 38.50 11.73 4.58
N ARG A 81 39.60 12.44 4.25
CA ARG A 81 40.88 12.28 4.97
C ARG A 81 40.89 12.91 6.37
N ARG A 82 39.90 13.72 6.72
CA ARG A 82 39.81 14.48 7.97
C ARG A 82 38.57 14.03 8.75
N ALA A 83 38.60 14.20 10.07
CA ALA A 83 37.42 13.99 10.90
C ALA A 83 36.30 14.98 10.53
N THR A 84 35.04 14.54 10.65
CA THR A 84 33.90 15.45 10.53
C THR A 84 33.76 16.29 11.79
N PRO A 85 33.20 17.50 11.71
CA PRO A 85 32.64 18.15 12.88
C PRO A 85 31.37 17.43 13.33
N VAL A 86 30.71 17.96 14.37
CA VAL A 86 29.35 17.54 14.73
C VAL A 86 28.44 17.75 13.52
N LEU A 87 27.76 16.69 13.10
CA LEU A 87 26.84 16.71 11.96
C LEU A 87 25.41 16.81 12.48
N ARG A 88 24.64 17.78 11.99
CA ARG A 88 23.20 17.84 12.23
C ARG A 88 22.48 17.27 11.03
N ILE A 89 21.74 16.19 11.22
CA ILE A 89 20.98 15.52 10.18
C ILE A 89 19.53 15.95 10.31
N HIS A 90 18.94 16.31 9.17
CA HIS A 90 17.52 16.56 9.01
C HIS A 90 16.99 15.67 7.91
N ASP A 91 16.17 14.70 8.27
CA ASP A 91 15.47 13.85 7.30
C ASP A 91 13.97 14.18 7.34
N GLY A 92 13.43 14.65 6.22
CA GLY A 92 12.01 15.01 6.12
C GLY A 92 11.13 13.76 6.25
N VAL A 93 9.96 13.87 6.87
CA VAL A 93 8.97 12.78 6.92
C VAL A 93 7.58 13.40 6.74
N SER A 94 6.82 12.97 5.74
CA SER A 94 5.47 13.51 5.48
C SER A 94 4.57 13.36 6.72
N GLY A 95 3.69 14.33 6.93
CA GLY A 95 2.81 14.37 8.10
C GLY A 95 3.48 14.72 9.43
N THR A 96 4.80 14.98 9.47
CA THR A 96 5.52 15.32 10.71
C THR A 96 6.53 16.45 10.52
N ARG A 97 7.26 16.82 11.59
CA ARG A 97 8.37 17.78 11.54
C ARG A 97 9.68 17.18 10.98
N GLY A 98 9.68 15.90 10.61
CA GLY A 98 10.89 15.16 10.22
C GLY A 98 11.77 14.76 11.40
N ALA A 99 12.76 13.92 11.12
CA ALA A 99 13.75 13.46 12.10
C ALA A 99 14.93 14.45 12.16
N ARG A 100 15.27 14.87 13.39
CA ARG A 100 16.45 15.71 13.68
C ARG A 100 17.40 14.96 14.59
N LEU A 101 18.60 14.71 14.10
CA LEU A 101 19.62 13.91 14.79
C LEU A 101 20.94 14.66 14.82
N SER A 102 21.70 14.52 15.89
CA SER A 102 23.08 15.02 15.96
C SER A 102 24.02 13.83 16.00
N VAL A 103 24.98 13.78 15.07
CA VAL A 103 26.00 12.75 14.99
C VAL A 103 27.32 13.33 15.45
N ALA A 104 27.98 12.63 16.36
CA ALA A 104 29.29 13.01 16.87
C ALA A 104 30.34 13.04 15.75
N PRO A 105 31.47 13.74 15.95
CA PRO A 105 32.60 13.75 15.02
C PRO A 105 33.02 12.34 14.61
N LEU A 106 33.06 12.06 13.31
CA LEU A 106 33.50 10.79 12.75
C LEU A 106 34.95 10.90 12.30
N ALA A 107 35.83 10.06 12.84
CA ALA A 107 37.20 9.91 12.36
C ALA A 107 37.24 9.44 10.90
N LYS A 108 38.41 9.52 10.27
CA LYS A 108 38.62 9.02 8.90
C LYS A 108 38.24 7.53 8.83
N GLY A 109 37.36 7.17 7.91
CA GLY A 109 36.89 5.79 7.72
C GLY A 109 35.92 5.29 8.80
N ALA A 110 35.59 6.10 9.81
CA ALA A 110 34.66 5.70 10.85
C ALA A 110 33.22 5.70 10.34
N THR A 111 32.42 4.83 10.93
CA THR A 111 31.00 4.64 10.64
C THR A 111 30.17 4.98 11.86
N SER A 112 29.02 5.63 11.65
CA SER A 112 28.01 5.82 12.69
C SER A 112 26.64 5.44 12.15
N THR A 113 25.84 4.83 13.01
CA THR A 113 24.46 4.43 12.74
C THR A 113 23.49 5.29 13.54
N ALA A 114 22.36 5.63 12.94
CA ALA A 114 21.26 6.26 13.64
C ALA A 114 19.94 5.67 13.14
N ALA A 115 18.92 5.63 13.99
CA ALA A 115 17.61 5.11 13.60
C ALA A 115 16.48 5.94 14.21
N TYR A 116 15.36 6.01 13.51
CA TYR A 116 14.14 6.66 13.98
C TYR A 116 12.90 5.97 13.43
N ARG A 117 11.78 6.09 14.14
CA ARG A 117 10.49 5.47 13.77
C ARG A 117 9.74 6.34 12.77
N LEU A 118 8.94 5.69 11.91
CA LEU A 118 8.06 6.35 10.96
C LEU A 118 6.60 6.36 11.48
N PRO A 119 5.82 7.40 11.14
CA PRO A 119 4.40 7.49 11.52
C PRO A 119 3.58 6.57 10.61
N THR A 120 3.16 5.41 11.13
CA THR A 120 2.44 4.39 10.36
C THR A 120 0.99 4.24 10.79
N ASP A 121 0.45 5.18 11.60
CA ASP A 121 -0.88 5.07 12.20
C ASP A 121 -2.02 5.10 11.18
N LYS A 122 -1.80 5.73 10.01
CA LYS A 122 -2.78 5.83 8.91
C LYS A 122 -2.21 5.22 7.64
N ARG A 123 -3.08 4.58 6.84
CA ARG A 123 -2.71 4.05 5.51
C ARG A 123 -2.30 5.20 4.57
N GLY A 124 -1.44 4.89 3.61
CA GLY A 124 -0.95 5.86 2.62
C GLY A 124 0.54 5.68 2.32
N VAL A 125 1.10 6.65 1.61
CA VAL A 125 2.54 6.71 1.34
C VAL A 125 3.20 7.71 2.28
N VAL A 126 4.19 7.24 3.03
CA VAL A 126 5.03 8.08 3.89
C VAL A 126 6.31 8.41 3.12
N ASP A 127 6.42 9.67 2.70
CA ASP A 127 7.61 10.19 2.03
C ASP A 127 8.70 10.48 3.07
N VAL A 128 9.87 9.89 2.86
CA VAL A 128 11.07 10.12 3.66
C VAL A 128 12.10 10.87 2.82
N GLY A 129 12.60 11.97 3.34
CA GLY A 129 13.65 12.79 2.75
C GLY A 129 13.19 13.94 1.87
N PRO A 130 14.14 14.56 1.15
CA PRO A 130 15.55 14.20 1.09
C PRO A 130 16.28 14.36 2.44
N LEU A 131 17.35 13.58 2.65
CA LEU A 131 18.18 13.71 3.84
C LEU A 131 19.20 14.82 3.63
N ASP A 132 19.13 15.82 4.51
CA ASP A 132 20.03 16.97 4.51
C ASP A 132 20.96 16.92 5.73
N ILE A 133 22.25 17.13 5.48
CA ILE A 133 23.26 17.30 6.53
C ILE A 133 23.61 18.78 6.61
N GLU A 134 23.43 19.36 7.79
CA GLU A 134 23.82 20.71 8.13
C GLU A 134 25.17 20.71 8.85
N LEU A 135 26.11 21.45 8.27
CA LEU A 135 27.42 21.74 8.81
C LEU A 135 27.38 23.15 9.41
N THR A 136 27.86 23.31 10.64
CA THR A 136 28.01 24.62 11.30
C THR A 136 29.48 24.84 11.63
N ASP A 137 29.95 26.08 11.55
CA ASP A 137 31.29 26.46 12.04
C ASP A 137 31.35 26.41 13.59
N PRO A 138 32.56 26.42 14.20
CA PRO A 138 32.72 26.34 15.66
C PRO A 138 32.08 27.48 16.45
N PHE A 139 31.90 28.66 15.86
CA PHE A 139 31.29 29.83 16.49
C PHE A 139 29.79 29.96 16.19
N GLY A 140 29.23 29.09 15.35
CA GLY A 140 27.79 29.10 15.05
C GLY A 140 27.33 30.26 14.16
N LEU A 141 28.25 30.98 13.51
CA LEU A 141 27.98 32.17 12.70
C LEU A 141 27.56 31.83 11.26
N THR A 142 28.02 30.71 10.72
CA THR A 142 27.76 30.27 9.37
C THR A 142 27.42 28.79 9.32
N ARG A 143 26.61 28.44 8.32
CA ARG A 143 26.16 27.07 8.08
C ARG A 143 26.17 26.70 6.60
N GLY A 144 26.39 25.42 6.33
CA GLY A 144 26.30 24.80 5.02
C GLY A 144 25.32 23.64 5.05
N ARG A 145 24.67 23.35 3.92
CA ARG A 145 23.74 22.23 3.78
C ARG A 145 24.17 21.35 2.62
N ILE A 146 24.17 20.04 2.85
CA ILE A 146 24.51 19.04 1.84
C ILE A 146 23.39 18.00 1.79
N ARG A 147 22.78 17.83 0.63
CA ARG A 147 21.83 16.75 0.38
C ARG A 147 22.61 15.46 0.19
N SER A 148 22.37 14.48 1.06
CA SER A 148 23.21 13.27 1.14
C SER A 148 22.47 11.98 0.78
N ALA A 149 21.13 11.96 0.84
CA ALA A 149 20.32 10.86 0.31
C ALA A 149 19.07 11.39 -0.43
N PRO A 150 18.61 10.72 -1.50
CA PRO A 150 17.40 11.07 -2.22
C PRO A 150 16.14 10.82 -1.37
N LYS A 151 14.96 11.10 -1.93
CA LYS A 151 13.68 10.68 -1.32
C LYS A 151 13.51 9.16 -1.39
N ALA A 152 12.72 8.60 -0.49
CA ALA A 152 12.32 7.20 -0.45
C ALA A 152 10.90 7.14 0.11
N GLU A 153 10.16 6.11 -0.27
CA GLU A 153 8.76 5.94 0.09
C GLU A 153 8.61 4.71 0.99
N LEU A 154 7.78 4.82 2.02
CA LEU A 154 7.23 3.68 2.75
C LEU A 154 5.74 3.55 2.38
N LEU A 155 5.35 2.38 1.90
CA LEU A 155 3.93 2.06 1.71
C LEU A 155 3.33 1.55 3.02
N VAL A 156 2.36 2.30 3.56
CA VAL A 156 1.53 1.87 4.68
C VAL A 156 0.20 1.38 4.11
N HIS A 157 0.01 0.07 4.02
CA HIS A 157 -1.21 -0.52 3.47
C HIS A 157 -2.27 -0.74 4.55
N PRO A 158 -3.56 -0.92 4.18
CA PRO A 158 -4.57 -1.30 5.15
C PRO A 158 -4.19 -2.59 5.91
N PRO A 159 -4.57 -2.73 7.19
CA PRO A 159 -4.40 -3.99 7.92
C PRO A 159 -5.05 -5.14 7.15
N VAL A 160 -4.38 -6.29 7.13
CA VAL A 160 -4.87 -7.51 6.48
C VAL A 160 -5.12 -8.54 7.57
N TYR A 161 -6.36 -8.97 7.69
CA TYR A 161 -6.75 -10.00 8.65
C TYR A 161 -6.84 -11.35 7.94
N PRO A 162 -6.39 -12.45 8.59
CA PRO A 162 -6.56 -13.78 8.03
C PRO A 162 -8.04 -14.12 7.99
N VAL A 163 -8.56 -14.35 6.78
CA VAL A 163 -9.95 -14.75 6.53
C VAL A 163 -9.97 -15.90 5.54
N ARG A 164 -11.03 -16.70 5.57
CA ARG A 164 -11.20 -17.78 4.60
C ARG A 164 -11.47 -17.17 3.22
N ALA A 165 -10.67 -17.53 2.22
CA ALA A 165 -11.01 -17.21 0.85
C ALA A 165 -12.35 -17.85 0.47
N LEU A 166 -13.06 -17.25 -0.48
CA LEU A 166 -14.28 -17.87 -1.01
C LEU A 166 -13.95 -19.25 -1.58
N PRO A 167 -14.83 -20.25 -1.40
CA PRO A 167 -14.60 -21.59 -1.93
C PRO A 167 -14.32 -21.48 -3.43
N GLU A 168 -13.27 -22.15 -3.89
CA GLU A 168 -13.31 -22.63 -5.27
C GLU A 168 -14.41 -23.69 -5.32
N PRO A 169 -15.26 -23.67 -6.35
CA PRO A 169 -16.21 -24.73 -6.53
C PRO A 169 -15.42 -25.98 -6.92
N ASP A 170 -15.67 -27.09 -6.24
CA ASP A 170 -15.44 -28.40 -6.83
C ASP A 170 -16.08 -28.39 -8.23
N GLY A 171 -15.39 -28.96 -9.22
CA GLY A 171 -15.91 -29.13 -10.58
C GLY A 171 -17.16 -30.03 -10.69
N GLN A 172 -17.94 -30.16 -9.62
CA GLN A 172 -19.11 -31.02 -9.46
C GLN A 172 -20.46 -30.29 -9.57
N ASP A 173 -20.52 -29.03 -10.02
CA ASP A 173 -21.77 -28.47 -10.56
C ASP A 173 -22.04 -29.13 -11.93
N GLN A 174 -22.38 -30.42 -11.91
CA GLN A 174 -22.83 -31.25 -13.03
C GLN A 174 -24.25 -30.90 -13.49
N SER A 175 -24.94 -29.94 -12.85
CA SER A 175 -26.33 -29.61 -13.19
C SER A 175 -26.50 -28.87 -14.52
N LEU A 176 -25.41 -28.48 -15.19
CA LEU A 176 -25.40 -27.99 -16.57
C LEU A 176 -24.57 -28.86 -17.53
N ALA A 177 -23.96 -29.94 -17.03
CA ALA A 177 -23.30 -30.93 -17.87
C ALA A 177 -24.36 -31.92 -18.33
N THR A 178 -24.83 -31.76 -19.57
CA THR A 178 -25.58 -32.81 -20.24
C THR A 178 -24.67 -34.03 -20.35
N ASP A 179 -24.91 -35.03 -19.49
CA ASP A 179 -24.80 -36.48 -19.67
C ASP A 179 -23.62 -37.09 -20.47
N GLU A 180 -22.47 -36.45 -20.61
CA GLU A 180 -21.31 -37.07 -21.27
C GLU A 180 -20.20 -37.44 -20.28
N GLN A 181 -20.08 -38.76 -20.08
CA GLN A 181 -19.10 -39.46 -19.25
C GLN A 181 -17.66 -38.99 -19.55
N LEU A 182 -17.10 -38.17 -18.65
CA LEU A 182 -15.67 -37.85 -18.65
C LEU A 182 -14.91 -38.99 -17.93
N ALA A 183 -14.10 -39.75 -18.68
CA ALA A 183 -13.25 -40.79 -18.12
C ALA A 183 -11.84 -40.24 -17.84
N PRO A 184 -11.37 -40.20 -16.58
CA PRO A 184 -9.98 -39.84 -16.28
C PRO A 184 -9.04 -40.97 -16.67
N VAL A 185 -8.04 -40.70 -17.51
CA VAL A 185 -7.00 -41.68 -17.88
C VAL A 185 -5.70 -41.30 -17.20
N HIS A 186 -5.13 -42.22 -16.41
CA HIS A 186 -3.77 -42.12 -15.90
C HIS A 186 -2.82 -42.88 -16.84
N GLN A 187 -1.85 -42.21 -17.45
CA GLN A 187 -0.61 -42.86 -17.88
C GLN A 187 0.54 -41.87 -18.14
N SER A 188 1.61 -42.11 -17.38
CA SER A 188 3.01 -41.67 -17.49
C SER A 188 3.39 -40.82 -18.70
N GLY A 189 3.51 -39.50 -18.47
CA GLY A 189 4.01 -38.53 -19.44
C GLY A 189 3.46 -37.14 -19.19
N ASP A 190 3.85 -36.55 -18.05
CA ASP A 190 3.79 -35.14 -17.59
C ASP A 190 2.63 -34.18 -17.96
N GLU A 191 1.54 -34.61 -18.60
CA GLU A 191 0.40 -33.72 -18.89
C GLU A 191 -0.93 -34.44 -18.65
N PHE A 192 -1.65 -33.99 -17.61
CA PHE A 192 -3.03 -34.39 -17.33
C PHE A 192 -3.96 -33.66 -18.31
N HIS A 193 -4.71 -34.40 -19.13
CA HIS A 193 -5.74 -33.85 -20.01
C HIS A 193 -7.03 -34.64 -19.80
N ALA A 194 -8.15 -33.94 -19.63
CA ALA A 194 -9.46 -34.58 -19.69
C ALA A 194 -9.74 -35.01 -21.14
N LEU A 195 -10.37 -36.17 -21.33
CA LEU A 195 -10.75 -36.66 -22.66
C LEU A 195 -12.27 -36.68 -22.78
N ARG A 196 -12.79 -36.18 -23.90
CA ARG A 196 -14.22 -36.25 -24.24
C ARG A 196 -14.44 -36.83 -25.64
N PRO A 197 -15.62 -37.38 -25.95
CA PRO A 197 -15.98 -37.76 -27.32
C PRO A 197 -15.85 -36.58 -28.29
N TYR A 198 -15.39 -36.88 -29.49
CA TYR A 198 -15.29 -35.94 -30.60
C TYR A 198 -16.70 -35.49 -31.01
N VAL A 199 -16.87 -34.17 -31.12
CA VAL A 199 -18.09 -33.57 -31.69
C VAL A 199 -17.73 -32.93 -33.01
N SER A 200 -18.60 -33.08 -34.00
CA SER A 200 -18.45 -32.47 -35.33
C SER A 200 -18.16 -30.97 -35.21
N GLY A 201 -16.96 -30.55 -35.62
CA GLY A 201 -16.46 -29.18 -35.48
C GLY A 201 -15.20 -29.06 -34.63
N ASP A 202 -14.84 -30.10 -33.87
CA ASP A 202 -13.58 -30.16 -33.15
C ASP A 202 -12.38 -30.30 -34.09
N ASP A 203 -11.25 -29.68 -33.72
CA ASP A 203 -10.00 -29.79 -34.47
C ASP A 203 -9.43 -31.21 -34.35
N LEU A 204 -9.33 -31.91 -35.48
CA LEU A 204 -8.79 -33.27 -35.59
C LEU A 204 -7.35 -33.38 -35.09
N ARG A 205 -6.59 -32.27 -35.03
CA ARG A 205 -5.23 -32.24 -34.45
C ARG A 205 -5.21 -32.50 -32.95
N ARG A 206 -6.34 -32.27 -32.27
CA ARG A 206 -6.48 -32.49 -30.82
C ARG A 206 -6.92 -33.91 -30.47
N VAL A 207 -7.13 -34.78 -31.45
CA VAL A 207 -7.53 -36.18 -31.23
C VAL A 207 -6.42 -36.93 -30.51
N HIS A 208 -6.76 -37.57 -29.39
CA HIS A 208 -5.86 -38.46 -28.67
C HIS A 208 -5.93 -39.87 -29.24
N TRP A 209 -5.18 -40.13 -30.32
CA TRP A 209 -5.24 -41.39 -31.09
C TRP A 209 -5.14 -42.66 -30.24
N ALA A 210 -4.27 -42.67 -29.23
CA ALA A 210 -4.10 -43.85 -28.36
C ALA A 210 -5.35 -44.15 -27.50
N SER A 211 -6.11 -43.11 -27.11
CA SER A 211 -7.35 -43.30 -26.34
C SER A 211 -8.53 -43.59 -27.26
N SER A 212 -8.55 -42.96 -28.44
CA SER A 212 -9.54 -43.26 -29.48
C SER A 212 -9.48 -44.72 -29.92
N ALA A 213 -8.28 -45.27 -30.09
CA ALA A 213 -8.07 -46.67 -30.46
C ALA A 213 -8.52 -47.66 -29.37
N ARG A 214 -8.53 -47.26 -28.10
CA ARG A 214 -8.95 -48.13 -26.98
C ARG A 214 -10.46 -48.14 -26.75
N HIS A 215 -11.15 -47.06 -27.12
CA HIS A 215 -12.59 -46.88 -26.86
C HIS A 215 -13.46 -46.98 -28.12
N ASP A 216 -12.86 -47.26 -29.28
CA ASP A 216 -13.52 -47.36 -30.59
C ASP A 216 -14.39 -46.14 -30.96
N GLN A 217 -14.04 -44.99 -30.39
CA GLN A 217 -14.68 -43.70 -30.64
C GLN A 217 -13.61 -42.61 -30.61
N LEU A 218 -13.73 -41.59 -31.46
CA LEU A 218 -12.75 -40.49 -31.49
C LEU A 218 -12.81 -39.71 -30.16
N MET A 219 -11.70 -39.66 -29.44
CA MET A 219 -11.53 -38.92 -28.20
C MET A 219 -10.64 -37.70 -28.44
N VAL A 220 -11.07 -36.53 -27.98
CA VAL A 220 -10.32 -35.26 -28.13
C VAL A 220 -9.73 -34.86 -26.80
N ARG A 221 -8.47 -34.38 -26.81
CA ARG A 221 -7.82 -33.71 -25.67
C ARG A 221 -8.59 -32.44 -25.35
N GLN A 222 -9.31 -32.46 -24.24
CA GLN A 222 -9.89 -31.28 -23.66
C GLN A 222 -8.84 -30.66 -22.74
N ASP A 223 -8.38 -29.46 -23.08
CA ASP A 223 -7.50 -28.72 -22.18
C ASP A 223 -8.27 -28.55 -20.87
N GLU A 224 -7.66 -28.96 -19.77
CA GLU A 224 -8.17 -28.65 -18.45
C GLU A 224 -8.06 -27.12 -18.31
N GLN A 225 -9.16 -26.41 -18.61
CA GLN A 225 -9.29 -25.04 -18.14
C GLN A 225 -9.21 -25.12 -16.62
N ILE A 226 -8.03 -24.84 -16.07
CA ILE A 226 -7.88 -24.57 -14.65
C ILE A 226 -8.82 -23.39 -14.38
N ARG A 227 -10.03 -23.68 -13.91
CA ARG A 227 -11.03 -22.68 -13.56
C ARG A 227 -10.60 -22.06 -12.25
N GLN A 228 -9.52 -21.28 -12.30
CA GLN A 228 -9.08 -20.47 -11.17
C GLN A 228 -10.25 -19.56 -10.81
N GLY A 229 -10.73 -19.65 -9.57
CA GLY A 229 -11.83 -18.81 -9.11
C GLY A 229 -11.49 -17.34 -9.36
N ARG A 230 -12.48 -16.53 -9.73
CA ARG A 230 -12.30 -15.08 -9.89
C ARG A 230 -13.00 -14.36 -8.74
N LEU A 231 -12.31 -13.43 -8.09
CA LEU A 231 -12.87 -12.56 -7.07
C LEU A 231 -12.77 -11.10 -7.50
N THR A 232 -13.91 -10.45 -7.62
CA THR A 232 -14.00 -8.99 -7.72
C THR A 232 -14.41 -8.41 -6.38
N VAL A 233 -13.58 -7.57 -5.79
CA VAL A 233 -13.94 -6.77 -4.61
C VAL A 233 -14.29 -5.38 -5.07
N VAL A 234 -15.54 -4.96 -4.80
CA VAL A 234 -16.01 -3.60 -5.01
C VAL A 234 -15.95 -2.88 -3.67
N LEU A 235 -15.12 -1.84 -3.59
CA LEU A 235 -15.00 -0.99 -2.41
C LEU A 235 -15.71 0.34 -2.65
N ASP A 236 -16.61 0.69 -1.73
CA ASP A 236 -17.30 1.97 -1.74
C ASP A 236 -16.42 3.09 -1.14
N ASN A 237 -15.89 3.97 -2.00
CA ASN A 237 -15.10 5.15 -1.60
C ASN A 237 -15.80 6.49 -1.92
N ARG A 238 -17.14 6.53 -1.82
CA ARG A 238 -17.94 7.75 -2.06
C ARG A 238 -17.65 8.87 -1.04
N ALA A 239 -18.04 10.09 -1.41
CA ALA A 239 -17.70 11.35 -0.71
C ALA A 239 -18.13 11.43 0.76
N GLU A 240 -19.25 10.80 1.09
CA GLU A 240 -19.91 10.95 2.39
C GLU A 240 -19.29 10.03 3.46
N ILE A 241 -18.28 9.24 3.08
CA ILE A 241 -17.59 8.28 3.93
C ILE A 241 -16.41 8.98 4.63
N SER A 242 -16.31 8.82 5.95
CA SER A 242 -15.18 9.33 6.73
C SER A 242 -13.88 8.59 6.36
N VAL A 243 -12.72 9.20 6.65
CA VAL A 243 -11.43 8.54 6.38
C VAL A 243 -11.29 7.23 7.14
N ASP A 244 -11.76 7.19 8.39
CA ASP A 244 -11.69 6.02 9.27
C ASP A 244 -12.65 4.90 8.81
N ALA A 245 -13.82 5.26 8.30
CA ALA A 245 -14.72 4.33 7.64
C ALA A 245 -14.08 3.71 6.40
N LEU A 246 -13.44 4.54 5.55
CA LEU A 246 -12.76 4.06 4.35
C LEU A 246 -11.54 3.18 4.71
N ASP A 247 -10.82 3.50 5.78
CA ASP A 247 -9.76 2.64 6.34
C ASP A 247 -10.28 1.24 6.68
N ALA A 248 -11.44 1.15 7.33
CA ALA A 248 -12.08 -0.12 7.68
C ALA A 248 -12.52 -0.90 6.45
N LEU A 249 -13.18 -0.25 5.47
CA LEU A 249 -13.56 -0.88 4.19
C LEU A 249 -12.33 -1.39 3.43
N ALA A 250 -11.26 -0.60 3.38
CA ALA A 250 -10.01 -0.95 2.72
C ALA A 250 -9.32 -2.14 3.40
N SER A 251 -9.40 -2.24 4.73
CA SER A 251 -8.87 -3.38 5.48
C SER A 251 -9.63 -4.68 5.16
N ILE A 252 -10.96 -4.61 5.06
CA ILE A 252 -11.78 -5.75 4.64
C ILE A 252 -11.45 -6.17 3.20
N ALA A 253 -11.41 -5.21 2.28
CA ALA A 253 -11.07 -5.47 0.88
C ALA A 253 -9.67 -6.09 0.74
N ALA A 254 -8.67 -5.55 1.45
CA ALA A 254 -7.31 -6.08 1.47
C ALA A 254 -7.28 -7.53 2.00
N SER A 255 -8.03 -7.82 3.06
CA SER A 255 -8.13 -9.17 3.65
C SER A 255 -8.70 -10.19 2.66
N LEU A 256 -9.77 -9.82 1.94
CA LEU A 256 -10.40 -10.65 0.92
C LEU A 256 -9.48 -10.91 -0.27
N LEU A 257 -8.83 -9.86 -0.80
CA LEU A 257 -7.93 -9.96 -1.96
C LEU A 257 -6.69 -10.81 -1.64
N VAL A 258 -6.09 -10.64 -0.45
CA VAL A 258 -4.95 -11.45 0.00
C VAL A 258 -5.38 -12.91 0.19
N ALA A 259 -6.53 -13.17 0.80
CA ALA A 259 -7.04 -14.53 0.98
C ALA A 259 -7.29 -15.23 -0.36
N ALA A 260 -7.94 -14.55 -1.31
CA ALA A 260 -8.18 -15.08 -2.65
C ALA A 260 -6.88 -15.39 -3.40
N ASN A 261 -5.91 -14.47 -3.36
CA ASN A 261 -4.62 -14.70 -4.00
C ASN A 261 -3.83 -15.88 -3.38
N GLN A 262 -3.96 -16.11 -2.06
CA GLN A 262 -3.37 -17.31 -1.42
C GLN A 262 -3.95 -18.62 -1.96
N ARG A 263 -5.15 -18.59 -2.53
CA ARG A 263 -5.76 -19.73 -3.25
C ARG A 263 -5.57 -19.66 -4.77
N GLN A 264 -4.67 -18.82 -5.26
CA GLN A 264 -4.43 -18.61 -6.69
C GLN A 264 -5.67 -18.18 -7.49
N GLN A 265 -6.64 -17.57 -6.81
CA GLN A 265 -7.78 -16.95 -7.47
C GLN A 265 -7.33 -15.65 -8.16
N ALA A 266 -7.83 -15.40 -9.36
CA ALA A 266 -7.62 -14.10 -10.01
C ALA A 266 -8.47 -13.05 -9.29
N THR A 267 -7.84 -11.94 -8.93
CA THR A 267 -8.45 -10.88 -8.13
C THR A 267 -8.56 -9.58 -8.91
N ARG A 268 -9.64 -8.84 -8.69
CA ARG A 268 -9.90 -7.52 -9.24
C ARG A 268 -10.43 -6.63 -8.12
N LEU A 269 -9.90 -5.41 -8.01
CA LEU A 269 -10.42 -4.36 -7.15
C LEU A 269 -11.10 -3.32 -8.03
N LEU A 270 -12.34 -2.99 -7.66
CA LEU A 270 -13.10 -1.89 -8.22
C LEU A 270 -13.38 -0.89 -7.13
N LEU A 271 -13.02 0.37 -7.36
CA LEU A 271 -13.42 1.47 -6.51
C LEU A 271 -14.70 2.10 -7.08
N ALA A 272 -15.53 2.65 -6.20
CA ALA A 272 -16.73 3.42 -6.57
C ALA A 272 -16.42 4.75 -7.29
N ASP A 273 -15.15 5.00 -7.61
CA ASP A 273 -14.70 6.09 -8.48
C ASP A 273 -14.36 5.71 -9.92
N GLY A 274 -14.42 4.42 -10.24
CA GLY A 274 -14.25 3.87 -11.57
C GLY A 274 -12.85 3.33 -11.79
N THR A 275 -11.98 3.47 -10.78
CA THR A 275 -10.67 2.83 -10.78
C THR A 275 -10.86 1.32 -10.78
N ASP A 276 -10.27 0.69 -11.79
CA ASP A 276 -10.30 -0.75 -12.00
C ASP A 276 -8.88 -1.29 -12.10
N SER A 277 -8.55 -2.26 -11.25
CA SER A 277 -7.25 -2.92 -11.28
C SER A 277 -7.10 -3.95 -12.41
N GLU A 278 -8.19 -4.26 -13.10
CA GLU A 278 -8.35 -5.46 -13.93
C GLU A 278 -8.13 -6.76 -13.14
N PHE A 279 -8.35 -7.90 -13.79
CA PHE A 279 -8.04 -9.19 -13.19
C PHE A 279 -6.54 -9.46 -13.24
N GLY A 280 -6.00 -9.88 -12.11
CA GLY A 280 -4.63 -10.35 -12.02
C GLY A 280 -4.44 -11.34 -10.87
N ALA A 281 -3.31 -12.02 -10.86
CA ALA A 281 -2.94 -13.00 -9.85
C ALA A 281 -1.46 -12.87 -9.50
N GLY A 282 -1.09 -13.40 -8.34
CA GLY A 282 0.29 -13.41 -7.86
C GLY A 282 0.64 -12.24 -6.96
N THR A 283 1.84 -12.30 -6.38
CA THR A 283 2.29 -11.37 -5.33
C THR A 283 2.42 -9.94 -5.81
N LEU A 284 2.89 -9.70 -7.04
CA LEU A 284 3.02 -8.36 -7.62
C LEU A 284 1.66 -7.69 -7.83
N HIS A 285 0.64 -8.47 -8.21
CA HIS A 285 -0.71 -7.97 -8.35
C HIS A 285 -1.29 -7.57 -6.99
N VAL A 286 -1.16 -8.43 -5.99
CA VAL A 286 -1.58 -8.10 -4.61
C VAL A 286 -0.88 -6.86 -4.08
N ASP A 287 0.43 -6.71 -4.32
CA ASP A 287 1.16 -5.52 -3.92
C ASP A 287 0.61 -4.24 -4.58
N THR A 288 0.17 -4.35 -5.84
CA THR A 288 -0.46 -3.25 -6.58
C THR A 288 -1.85 -2.92 -6.01
N LEU A 289 -2.64 -3.94 -5.67
CA LEU A 289 -3.95 -3.80 -5.02
C LEU A 289 -3.84 -3.18 -3.61
N LEU A 290 -2.85 -3.60 -2.82
CA LEU A 290 -2.59 -3.00 -1.52
C LEU A 290 -2.14 -1.55 -1.64
N ARG A 291 -1.37 -1.21 -2.68
CA ARG A 291 -0.99 0.18 -2.98
C ARG A 291 -2.19 1.02 -3.41
N SER A 292 -3.08 0.50 -4.26
CA SER A 292 -4.29 1.23 -4.66
C SER A 292 -5.21 1.47 -3.45
N LEU A 293 -5.39 0.48 -2.58
CA LEU A 293 -6.17 0.64 -1.34
C LEU A 293 -5.52 1.62 -0.35
N ALA A 294 -4.19 1.65 -0.26
CA ALA A 294 -3.46 2.62 0.56
C ALA A 294 -3.64 4.06 0.05
N LEU A 295 -3.75 4.24 -1.27
CA LEU A 295 -3.90 5.55 -1.93
C LEU A 295 -5.37 5.96 -2.15
N ALA A 296 -6.32 5.06 -1.87
CA ALA A 296 -7.75 5.32 -2.06
C ALA A 296 -8.23 6.42 -1.11
N ASN A 297 -8.83 7.46 -1.68
CA ASN A 297 -9.43 8.59 -0.98
C ASN A 297 -10.94 8.67 -1.28
N PRO A 298 -11.73 9.34 -0.43
CA PRO A 298 -13.13 9.65 -0.74
C PRO A 298 -13.23 10.54 -1.99
N THR A 299 -14.10 10.20 -2.95
CA THR A 299 -14.03 10.75 -4.31
C THR A 299 -15.04 11.81 -4.68
N GLY A 300 -16.00 12.16 -3.82
CA GLY A 300 -17.01 13.15 -4.19
C GLY A 300 -18.22 12.57 -4.96
N LEU A 301 -18.16 11.31 -5.37
CA LEU A 301 -19.19 10.67 -6.20
C LEU A 301 -20.39 10.20 -5.37
N ARG A 302 -21.58 10.21 -6.01
CA ARG A 302 -22.88 9.93 -5.36
C ARG A 302 -23.55 8.62 -5.76
N HIS A 303 -23.07 7.91 -6.79
CA HIS A 303 -23.78 6.77 -7.38
C HIS A 303 -22.84 5.58 -7.67
N LEU A 304 -23.09 4.44 -7.01
CA LEU A 304 -22.47 3.13 -7.30
C LEU A 304 -22.92 2.47 -8.64
N PRO A 305 -24.18 2.61 -9.11
CA PRO A 305 -24.71 1.76 -10.20
C PRO A 305 -23.94 1.80 -11.52
N ALA A 306 -23.51 2.98 -11.97
CA ALA A 306 -22.83 3.14 -13.25
C ALA A 306 -21.46 2.43 -13.32
N GLN A 307 -20.89 2.08 -12.17
CA GLN A 307 -19.55 1.51 -12.08
C GLN A 307 -19.54 0.03 -11.70
N LEU A 308 -20.71 -0.51 -11.38
CA LEU A 308 -20.92 -1.95 -11.31
C LEU A 308 -21.00 -2.56 -12.72
N GLU A 309 -21.41 -1.81 -13.75
CA GLU A 309 -21.55 -2.37 -15.11
C GLU A 309 -20.27 -3.03 -15.68
N PRO A 310 -19.06 -2.44 -15.54
CA PRO A 310 -17.80 -3.09 -15.91
C PRO A 310 -17.49 -4.35 -15.08
N ALA A 311 -17.91 -4.38 -13.82
CA ALA A 311 -17.79 -5.56 -12.94
C ALA A 311 -18.66 -6.74 -13.42
N LEU A 312 -19.76 -6.41 -14.12
CA LEU A 312 -20.83 -7.33 -14.51
C LEU A 312 -20.78 -7.75 -15.97
N THR A 313 -19.76 -7.31 -16.71
CA THR A 313 -19.57 -7.69 -18.11
C THR A 313 -18.74 -8.96 -18.26
N ASP A 314 -17.89 -9.30 -17.28
CA ASP A 314 -17.02 -10.50 -17.30
C ASP A 314 -17.45 -11.53 -16.23
N VAL A 315 -18.42 -12.37 -16.60
CA VAL A 315 -19.36 -13.01 -15.66
C VAL A 315 -19.06 -14.48 -15.37
N ALA A 316 -18.34 -15.17 -16.24
CA ALA A 316 -18.07 -16.59 -16.05
C ALA A 316 -17.10 -16.80 -14.88
N TYR A 317 -17.57 -17.47 -13.83
CA TYR A 317 -16.78 -17.89 -12.65
C TYR A 317 -16.36 -16.76 -11.68
N THR A 318 -16.99 -15.58 -11.77
CA THR A 318 -16.69 -14.45 -10.90
C THR A 318 -17.59 -14.42 -9.65
N SER A 319 -16.97 -14.43 -8.47
CA SER A 319 -17.56 -14.03 -7.21
C SER A 319 -17.37 -12.52 -7.02
N ILE A 320 -18.43 -11.81 -6.65
CA ILE A 320 -18.36 -10.38 -6.33
C ILE A 320 -18.61 -10.18 -4.84
N VAL A 321 -17.75 -9.39 -4.20
CA VAL A 321 -17.95 -8.91 -2.83
C VAL A 321 -18.03 -7.41 -2.85
N VAL A 322 -19.13 -6.85 -2.37
CA VAL A 322 -19.33 -5.39 -2.25
C VAL A 322 -19.15 -5.01 -0.79
N VAL A 323 -18.22 -4.09 -0.51
CA VAL A 323 -17.89 -3.61 0.83
C VAL A 323 -18.29 -2.14 0.93
N ALA A 324 -19.28 -1.83 1.77
CA ALA A 324 -19.82 -0.48 1.90
C ALA A 324 -20.29 -0.16 3.32
N THR A 325 -20.31 1.13 3.70
CA THR A 325 -20.91 1.62 4.95
C THR A 325 -22.37 2.04 4.81
N GLN A 326 -22.80 2.39 3.59
CA GLN A 326 -24.17 2.78 3.31
C GLN A 326 -24.63 2.12 2.01
N LEU A 327 -25.83 1.56 2.05
CA LEU A 327 -26.43 0.89 0.90
C LEU A 327 -27.82 1.49 0.69
N GLY A 328 -27.94 2.37 -0.30
CA GLY A 328 -29.23 2.89 -0.72
C GLY A 328 -30.09 1.81 -1.38
N SER A 329 -31.39 2.05 -1.52
CA SER A 329 -32.30 1.15 -2.24
C SER A 329 -31.84 0.90 -3.68
N ALA A 330 -31.37 1.94 -4.38
CA ALA A 330 -30.82 1.83 -5.73
C ALA A 330 -29.55 0.97 -5.80
N ASP A 331 -28.69 1.05 -4.77
CA ASP A 331 -27.47 0.25 -4.69
C ASP A 331 -27.84 -1.23 -4.49
N LEU A 332 -28.80 -1.51 -3.62
CA LEU A 332 -29.32 -2.87 -3.38
C LEU A 332 -30.00 -3.45 -4.62
N GLU A 333 -30.71 -2.64 -5.41
CA GLU A 333 -31.28 -3.08 -6.69
C GLU A 333 -30.21 -3.38 -7.73
N ALA A 334 -29.20 -2.53 -7.88
CA ALA A 334 -28.07 -2.77 -8.77
C ALA A 334 -27.30 -4.06 -8.38
N VAL A 335 -27.08 -4.25 -7.09
CA VAL A 335 -26.49 -5.47 -6.51
C VAL A 335 -27.39 -6.68 -6.78
N LYS A 336 -28.71 -6.61 -6.56
CA LYS A 336 -29.62 -7.73 -6.88
C LYS A 336 -29.60 -8.10 -8.36
N MET A 337 -29.62 -7.10 -9.26
CA MET A 337 -29.55 -7.32 -10.70
C MET A 337 -28.20 -7.92 -11.12
N ALA A 338 -27.11 -7.45 -10.52
CA ALA A 338 -25.78 -8.05 -10.65
C ALA A 338 -25.76 -9.53 -10.24
N GLY A 339 -26.38 -9.83 -9.10
CA GLY A 339 -26.46 -11.16 -8.50
C GLY A 339 -27.13 -12.21 -9.38
N GLN A 340 -27.98 -11.81 -10.33
CA GLN A 340 -28.59 -12.74 -11.29
C GLN A 340 -27.60 -13.24 -12.35
N ARG A 341 -26.53 -12.49 -12.60
CA ARG A 341 -25.55 -12.79 -13.65
C ARG A 341 -24.34 -13.50 -13.04
N VAL A 342 -23.90 -13.06 -11.86
CA VAL A 342 -22.66 -13.56 -11.22
C VAL A 342 -22.89 -14.80 -10.38
N ARG A 343 -21.84 -15.60 -10.17
CA ARG A 343 -21.93 -16.88 -9.46
C ARG A 343 -22.33 -16.73 -8.00
N SER A 344 -21.74 -15.75 -7.33
CA SER A 344 -22.04 -15.43 -5.94
C SER A 344 -21.82 -13.94 -5.71
N LEU A 345 -22.77 -13.31 -5.04
CA LEU A 345 -22.68 -11.92 -4.63
C LEU A 345 -22.81 -11.85 -3.12
N THR A 346 -21.77 -11.33 -2.47
CA THR A 346 -21.76 -11.13 -1.02
C THR A 346 -21.69 -9.65 -0.71
N LEU A 347 -22.59 -9.20 0.15
CA LEU A 347 -22.65 -7.81 0.61
C LEU A 347 -22.04 -7.75 2.01
N VAL A 348 -21.01 -6.94 2.20
CA VAL A 348 -20.41 -6.66 3.50
C VAL A 348 -20.75 -5.23 3.89
N HIS A 349 -21.59 -5.10 4.90
CA HIS A 349 -22.02 -3.83 5.47
C HIS A 349 -21.19 -3.51 6.70
N VAL A 350 -20.49 -2.38 6.71
CA VAL A 350 -19.66 -1.96 7.84
C VAL A 350 -20.36 -0.85 8.61
N GLU A 351 -20.72 -1.13 9.87
CA GLU A 351 -21.41 -0.16 10.71
C GLU A 351 -20.46 0.88 11.31
N PRO A 352 -20.96 2.09 11.65
CA PRO A 352 -20.18 3.12 12.33
C PRO A 352 -19.43 2.63 13.56
N SER A 353 -20.05 1.77 14.37
CA SER A 353 -19.44 1.23 15.58
C SER A 353 -18.17 0.40 15.34
N ALA A 354 -17.99 -0.13 14.12
CA ALA A 354 -16.84 -0.95 13.73
C ALA A 354 -15.55 -0.12 13.57
N TYR A 355 -15.66 1.17 13.27
CA TYR A 355 -14.51 2.06 13.07
C TYR A 355 -14.50 3.27 14.02
N ASP A 356 -15.62 3.61 14.65
CA ASP A 356 -15.71 4.64 15.69
C ASP A 356 -16.11 4.01 17.05
N PRO A 357 -15.22 4.05 18.07
CA PRO A 357 -15.53 3.59 19.42
C PRO A 357 -16.66 4.35 20.13
N ALA A 358 -16.98 5.57 19.67
CA ALA A 358 -18.02 6.40 20.27
C ALA A 358 -19.43 6.05 19.77
N GLU A 359 -19.55 5.47 18.58
CA GLU A 359 -20.84 5.10 18.00
C GLU A 359 -21.39 3.79 18.61
N PRO A 360 -22.68 3.72 18.98
CA PRO A 360 -23.31 2.48 19.42
C PRO A 360 -23.53 1.51 18.25
N ASP A 361 -23.61 0.22 18.54
CA ASP A 361 -24.08 -0.77 17.56
C ASP A 361 -25.53 -0.43 17.18
N SER A 362 -25.78 -0.27 15.88
CA SER A 362 -27.14 -0.01 15.38
C SER A 362 -28.00 -1.29 15.43
N GLY A 363 -29.33 -1.10 15.45
CA GLY A 363 -30.33 -2.17 15.55
C GLY A 363 -30.40 -3.12 14.33
N PRO A 364 -31.57 -3.70 14.00
CA PRO A 364 -31.64 -4.88 13.14
C PRO A 364 -30.92 -4.72 11.80
N HIS A 365 -30.00 -5.65 11.54
CA HIS A 365 -29.14 -5.67 10.37
C HIS A 365 -29.91 -6.11 9.10
N PRO A 366 -29.50 -5.64 7.91
CA PRO A 366 -30.08 -6.12 6.66
C PRO A 366 -29.85 -7.63 6.51
N ALA A 367 -30.92 -8.41 6.47
CA ALA A 367 -30.87 -9.89 6.46
C ALA A 367 -30.07 -10.49 5.28
N ALA A 368 -29.85 -9.72 4.22
CA ALA A 368 -29.10 -10.12 3.03
C ALA A 368 -27.62 -9.70 3.05
N ALA A 369 -27.11 -9.14 4.15
CA ALA A 369 -25.73 -8.66 4.26
C ALA A 369 -24.99 -9.28 5.45
N ILE A 370 -23.66 -9.36 5.33
CA ILE A 370 -22.74 -9.60 6.43
C ILE A 370 -22.49 -8.26 7.11
N SER A 371 -23.09 -8.04 8.28
CA SER A 371 -22.83 -6.85 9.09
C SER A 371 -21.57 -7.00 9.93
N VAL A 372 -20.67 -6.02 9.82
CA VAL A 372 -19.46 -5.89 10.63
C VAL A 372 -19.68 -4.77 11.64
N THR A 373 -19.55 -5.11 12.92
CA THR A 373 -19.69 -4.19 14.05
C THR A 373 -18.50 -4.31 14.99
N ARG A 374 -18.46 -3.51 16.06
CA ARG A 374 -17.42 -3.63 17.09
C ARG A 374 -17.38 -5.02 17.73
N ASN A 375 -18.55 -5.56 18.07
CA ASN A 375 -18.69 -6.83 18.77
C ASN A 375 -18.61 -8.04 17.82
N LEU A 376 -18.75 -7.80 16.52
CA LEU A 376 -18.73 -8.80 15.46
C LEU A 376 -17.69 -8.40 14.41
N PRO A 377 -16.39 -8.57 14.70
CA PRO A 377 -15.31 -8.17 13.80
C PRO A 377 -15.30 -9.02 12.54
N PHE A 378 -14.89 -8.39 11.42
CA PHE A 378 -15.01 -8.96 10.08
C PHE A 378 -14.52 -10.42 9.95
N PRO A 379 -13.31 -10.81 10.43
CA PRO A 379 -12.84 -12.19 10.25
C PRO A 379 -13.78 -13.24 10.85
N GLN A 380 -14.37 -12.95 12.02
CA GLN A 380 -15.24 -13.88 12.71
C GLN A 380 -16.59 -14.03 12.01
N VAL A 381 -17.18 -12.93 11.56
CA VAL A 381 -18.49 -12.95 10.89
C VAL A 381 -18.36 -13.60 9.51
N TRP A 382 -17.30 -13.25 8.77
CA TRP A 382 -17.02 -13.78 7.46
C TRP A 382 -16.86 -15.31 7.47
N ASP A 383 -16.01 -15.82 8.36
CA ASP A 383 -15.76 -17.25 8.45
C ASP A 383 -17.00 -18.01 8.92
N ARG A 384 -17.77 -17.44 9.86
CA ARG A 384 -19.03 -18.04 10.33
C ARG A 384 -20.07 -18.15 9.21
N TYR A 385 -20.25 -17.09 8.41
CA TYR A 385 -21.20 -17.07 7.30
C TYR A 385 -20.89 -18.13 6.24
N HIS A 386 -19.62 -18.33 5.92
CA HIS A 386 -19.19 -19.33 4.93
C HIS A 386 -19.07 -20.76 5.49
N LEU A 387 -19.17 -20.94 6.81
CA LEU A 387 -19.33 -22.26 7.44
C LEU A 387 -20.80 -22.69 7.46
N SER A 388 -21.73 -21.80 7.83
CA SER A 388 -23.16 -22.11 7.92
C SER A 388 -23.80 -22.38 6.54
N SER A 389 -23.38 -21.63 5.52
CA SER A 389 -23.85 -21.82 4.14
C SER A 389 -23.41 -23.15 3.51
N ARG A 390 -22.42 -23.86 4.06
CA ARG A 390 -22.06 -25.23 3.64
C ARG A 390 -22.92 -26.31 4.30
N LEU A 391 -23.51 -26.03 5.47
CA LEU A 391 -24.33 -26.99 6.22
C LEU A 391 -25.79 -26.96 5.77
N VAL A 392 -26.25 -25.82 5.24
CA VAL A 392 -27.59 -25.67 4.65
C VAL A 392 -27.42 -25.77 3.14
N GLY A 393 -27.50 -27.00 2.61
CA GLY A 393 -27.75 -27.18 1.18
C GLY A 393 -28.97 -26.33 0.80
N ARG A 394 -28.81 -25.43 -0.17
CA ARG A 394 -29.90 -24.58 -0.66
C ARG A 394 -31.08 -25.49 -1.03
N PRO A 395 -32.30 -25.29 -0.49
CA PRO A 395 -33.47 -25.89 -1.10
C PRO A 395 -33.65 -25.29 -2.50
N SER A 396 -33.92 -26.19 -3.44
CA SER A 396 -34.14 -26.00 -4.88
C SER A 396 -35.13 -24.90 -5.24
#